data_AF-M4XAW8-F1
#
_entry.id   AF-M4XAW8-F1
#
_cell.length_a   1.000
_cell.length_b   1.000
_cell.length_c   1.000
_cell.angle_alpha   90.00
_cell.angle_beta   90.00
_cell.angle_gamma   90.00
#
_symmetry.space_group_name_H-M   'P 1'
#
loop_
_entity.id
_entity.type
_entity.pdbx_description
1 polymer ?
#
loop_
_entity_poly.entity_id
_entity_poly.type
_entity_poly.pdbx_seq_one_letter_code
_entity_poly.pdbx_strand_id
1 'polypeptide(L)'
;MTTTERLARFEAAQEVLGFLMAVRAEWIYIESKKAQPEASKIAQWVAEQDAFFEIEDGLRFDDQDGIEQVITTYGPVARRIFEAR
;
A
#
# COMPACT_ATOMS: atom_id res chain seq x y z
N MET A 1 14.84 -12.37 -16.02
CA MET A 1 14.11 -11.15 -16.42
C MET A 1 15.02 -10.19 -17.14
N THR A 2 14.53 -9.56 -18.20
CA THR A 2 15.13 -8.38 -18.83
C THR A 2 15.09 -7.17 -17.87
N THR A 3 15.86 -6.12 -18.15
CA THR A 3 15.79 -4.89 -17.35
C THR A 3 14.40 -4.25 -17.39
N THR A 4 13.72 -4.30 -18.53
CA THR A 4 12.35 -3.79 -18.69
C THR A 4 11.36 -4.58 -17.82
N GLU A 5 11.48 -5.91 -17.77
CA GLU A 5 10.62 -6.72 -16.90
C GLU A 5 10.87 -6.40 -15.42
N ARG A 6 12.13 -6.24 -14.99
CA ARG A 6 12.45 -5.84 -13.61
C ARG A 6 11.87 -4.47 -13.25
N LEU A 7 11.91 -3.53 -14.19
CA LEU A 7 11.30 -2.20 -14.02
C LEU A 7 9.79 -2.27 -13.87
N ALA A 8 9.11 -3.01 -14.74
CA ALA A 8 7.66 -3.18 -14.64
C ALA A 8 7.24 -3.79 -13.30
N ARG A 9 8.03 -4.76 -12.77
CA ARG A 9 7.77 -5.34 -11.44
C ARG A 9 7.99 -4.32 -10.32
N PHE A 10 9.10 -3.59 -10.35
CA PHE A 10 9.40 -2.57 -9.35
C PHE A 10 8.32 -1.49 -9.29
N GLU A 11 7.94 -0.95 -10.45
CA GLU A 11 6.87 0.05 -10.57
C GLU A 11 5.52 -0.49 -10.08
N ALA A 12 5.19 -1.74 -10.39
CA ALA A 12 3.96 -2.38 -9.90
C ALA A 12 3.94 -2.51 -8.36
N ALA A 13 5.08 -2.83 -7.73
CA ALA A 13 5.18 -2.89 -6.28
C ALA A 13 4.98 -1.50 -5.64
N GLN A 14 5.59 -0.46 -6.21
CA GLN A 14 5.41 0.92 -5.76
C GLN A 14 3.95 1.37 -5.93
N GLU A 15 3.33 1.10 -7.07
CA GLU A 15 1.93 1.45 -7.33
C GLU A 15 0.97 0.79 -6.33
N VAL A 16 1.19 -0.49 -6.00
CA VAL A 16 0.40 -1.21 -5.00
C VAL A 16 0.50 -0.55 -3.62
N LEU A 17 1.71 -0.23 -3.16
CA LEU A 17 1.93 0.41 -1.85
C LEU A 17 1.36 1.83 -1.83
N GLY A 18 1.64 2.63 -2.86
CA GLY A 18 1.10 3.98 -3.06
C GLY A 18 -0.42 4.01 -3.01
N PHE A 19 -1.08 3.08 -3.71
CA PHE A 19 -2.54 2.96 -3.69
C PHE A 19 -3.07 2.65 -2.29
N LEU A 20 -2.47 1.68 -1.59
CA LEU A 20 -2.91 1.31 -0.24
C LEU A 20 -2.74 2.45 0.76
N MET A 21 -1.63 3.19 0.69
CA MET A 21 -1.42 4.40 1.51
C MET A 21 -2.48 5.47 1.24
N ALA A 22 -2.81 5.71 -0.03
CA ALA A 22 -3.83 6.69 -0.41
C ALA A 22 -5.22 6.30 0.11
N VAL A 23 -5.58 5.01 0.03
CA VAL A 23 -6.84 4.49 0.61
C VAL A 23 -6.88 4.71 2.12
N ARG A 24 -5.78 4.45 2.84
CA ARG A 24 -5.74 4.68 4.30
C ARG A 24 -5.89 6.15 4.66
N ALA A 25 -5.24 7.04 3.93
CA ALA A 25 -5.42 8.49 4.10
C ALA A 25 -6.89 8.89 3.94
N GLU A 26 -7.56 8.38 2.91
CA GLU A 26 -8.98 8.63 2.66
C GLU A 26 -9.86 8.11 3.81
N TRP A 27 -9.67 6.86 4.25
CA TRP A 27 -10.46 6.28 5.33
C TRP A 27 -10.27 7.02 6.66
N ILE A 28 -9.03 7.38 7.00
CA ILE A 28 -8.72 8.22 8.16
C ILE A 28 -9.48 9.54 8.06
N TYR A 29 -9.42 10.21 6.91
CA TYR A 29 -10.11 11.47 6.69
C TYR A 29 -11.63 11.30 6.88
N ILE A 30 -12.26 10.32 6.24
CA ILE A 30 -13.71 10.08 6.34
C ILE A 30 -14.12 9.78 7.79
N GLU A 31 -13.41 8.90 8.49
CA GLU A 31 -13.70 8.55 9.88
C GLU A 31 -13.55 9.73 10.82
N SER A 32 -12.52 10.56 10.62
CA SER A 32 -12.28 11.77 11.43
C SER A 32 -13.41 12.81 11.31
N LYS A 33 -14.22 12.75 10.25
CA LYS A 33 -15.36 13.65 10.02
C LYS A 33 -16.67 13.16 10.62
N LYS A 34 -16.73 11.95 11.19
CA LYS A 34 -17.94 11.46 11.85
C LYS A 34 -18.23 12.24 13.13
N ALA A 35 -19.49 12.28 13.54
CA ALA A 35 -19.90 12.91 14.81
C ALA A 35 -19.24 12.25 16.03
N GLN A 36 -18.93 10.96 15.95
CA GLN A 36 -18.16 10.20 16.94
C GLN A 36 -17.15 9.31 16.18
N PRO A 37 -15.92 9.80 15.92
CA PRO A 37 -14.89 9.02 15.26
C PRO A 37 -14.45 7.81 16.07
N GLU A 38 -14.25 6.67 15.40
CA GLU A 38 -13.69 5.46 16.02
C GLU A 38 -12.16 5.55 16.06
N ALA A 39 -11.62 6.03 17.19
CA ALA A 39 -10.18 6.25 17.37
C ALA A 39 -9.32 5.01 17.12
N SER A 40 -9.83 3.81 17.41
CA SER A 40 -9.10 2.54 17.16
C SER A 40 -8.92 2.27 15.67
N LYS A 41 -9.91 2.58 14.83
CA LYS A 41 -9.79 2.42 13.36
C LYS A 41 -8.79 3.41 12.78
N ILE A 42 -8.85 4.67 13.24
CA ILE A 42 -7.88 5.69 12.82
C ILE A 42 -6.45 5.25 13.20
N ALA A 43 -6.23 4.83 14.44
CA ALA A 43 -4.92 4.37 14.88
C ALA A 43 -4.42 3.16 14.08
N GLN A 44 -5.30 2.19 13.78
CA GLN A 44 -4.97 1.06 12.93
C GLN A 44 -4.53 1.52 11.52
N TRP A 45 -5.31 2.39 10.87
CA TRP A 45 -4.99 2.81 9.50
C TRP A 45 -3.75 3.69 9.42
N VAL A 46 -3.44 4.47 10.45
CA VAL A 46 -2.17 5.20 10.57
C VAL A 46 -1.02 4.21 10.63
N ALA A 47 -1.08 3.20 11.51
CA ALA A 47 -0.03 2.19 11.60
C ALA A 47 0.14 1.39 10.30
N GLU A 48 -0.95 1.09 9.59
CA GLU A 48 -0.89 0.44 8.27
C GLU A 48 -0.24 1.35 7.22
N GLN A 49 -0.55 2.65 7.22
CA GLN A 49 0.07 3.61 6.30
C GLN A 49 1.58 3.75 6.56
N ASP A 50 1.99 3.87 7.83
CA ASP A 50 3.39 3.95 8.22
C ASP A 50 4.15 2.69 7.80
N ALA A 51 3.56 1.51 7.99
CA ALA A 51 4.17 0.25 7.55
C ALA A 51 4.34 0.19 6.02
N PHE A 52 3.35 0.64 5.23
CA PHE A 52 3.49 0.69 3.77
C PHE A 52 4.59 1.66 3.33
N PHE A 53 4.70 2.81 4.00
CA PHE A 53 5.75 3.79 3.74
C PHE A 53 7.14 3.21 4.05
N GLU A 54 7.33 2.55 5.19
CA GLU A 54 8.60 1.92 5.55
C GLU A 54 9.01 0.83 4.52
N ILE A 55 8.04 0.05 4.03
CA ILE A 55 8.30 -0.96 3.00
C ILE A 55 8.69 -0.29 1.68
N GLU A 56 7.99 0.76 1.26
CA GLU A 56 8.30 1.49 0.02
C GLU A 56 9.67 2.16 0.08
N ASP A 57 10.01 2.85 1.17
CA ASP A 57 11.30 3.51 1.38
C ASP A 57 12.47 2.50 1.40
N GLY A 58 12.22 1.28 1.91
CA GLY A 58 13.17 0.18 1.91
C GLY A 58 13.29 -0.57 0.57
N LEU A 59 12.35 -0.40 -0.35
CA LEU A 59 12.27 -1.18 -1.58
C LEU A 59 13.35 -0.73 -2.58
N ARG A 60 14.17 -1.68 -3.05
CA ARG A 60 15.23 -1.40 -4.01
C ARG A 60 14.98 -2.10 -5.34
N PHE A 61 15.36 -1.44 -6.43
CA PHE A 61 15.21 -1.97 -7.79
C PHE A 61 15.93 -3.31 -8.01
N ASP A 62 17.06 -3.53 -7.34
CA ASP A 62 17.84 -4.76 -7.42
C ASP A 62 17.34 -5.87 -6.47
N ASP A 63 16.44 -5.56 -5.52
CA ASP A 63 15.83 -6.52 -4.61
C ASP A 63 14.57 -7.16 -5.23
N GLN A 64 14.79 -8.09 -6.15
CA GLN A 64 13.70 -8.77 -6.86
C GLN A 64 12.81 -9.61 -5.93
N ASP A 65 13.38 -10.21 -4.88
CA ASP A 65 12.61 -11.02 -3.94
C ASP A 65 11.70 -10.13 -3.09
N GLY A 66 12.20 -8.98 -2.62
CA GLY A 66 11.39 -7.97 -1.93
C GLY A 66 10.25 -7.42 -2.79
N ILE A 67 10.53 -7.11 -4.06
CA ILE A 67 9.52 -6.64 -5.02
C ILE A 67 8.40 -7.68 -5.20
N GLU A 68 8.75 -8.95 -5.44
CA GLU A 68 7.77 -10.01 -5.63
C GLU A 68 6.96 -10.29 -4.36
N GLN A 69 7.60 -10.19 -3.19
CA GLN A 69 6.92 -10.32 -1.91
C GLN A 69 5.87 -9.22 -1.71
N VAL A 70 6.18 -7.97 -2.05
CA VAL A 70 5.23 -6.85 -1.99
C VAL A 70 4.03 -7.12 -2.89
N ILE A 71 4.27 -7.47 -4.17
CA ILE A 71 3.20 -7.73 -5.15
C ILE A 71 2.31 -8.88 -4.66
N THR A 72 2.91 -9.97 -4.19
CA THR A 72 2.17 -11.16 -3.76
C THR A 72 1.36 -10.91 -2.48
N THR A 73 1.91 -10.13 -1.54
CA THR A 73 1.27 -9.85 -0.25
C THR A 73 0.15 -8.83 -0.40
N TYR A 74 0.43 -7.73 -1.10
CA TYR A 74 -0.42 -6.54 -1.09
C TYR A 74 -1.23 -6.36 -2.37
N GLY A 75 -0.79 -6.93 -3.51
CA GLY A 75 -1.51 -6.84 -4.77
C GLY A 75 -2.96 -7.34 -4.70
N PRO A 76 -3.24 -8.52 -4.11
CA PRO A 76 -4.63 -8.99 -3.93
C PRO A 76 -5.48 -8.09 -3.02
N VAL A 77 -4.85 -7.43 -2.05
CA VAL A 77 -5.52 -6.50 -1.13
C VAL A 77 -5.90 -5.22 -1.87
N ALA A 78 -4.95 -4.62 -2.58
CA ALA A 78 -5.17 -3.44 -3.41
C ALA A 78 -6.28 -3.69 -4.43
N ARG A 79 -6.23 -4.82 -5.14
CA ARG A 79 -7.26 -5.23 -6.10
C ARG A 79 -8.65 -5.33 -5.48
N ARG A 80 -8.78 -6.00 -4.32
CA ARG A 80 -10.08 -6.16 -3.64
C ARG A 80 -10.66 -4.81 -3.24
N ILE A 81 -9.83 -3.88 -2.78
CA ILE A 81 -10.29 -2.53 -2.41
C ILE A 81 -10.72 -1.75 -3.66
N PHE A 82 -9.93 -1.83 -4.74
CA PHE A 82 -10.25 -1.16 -6.01
C PHE A 82 -11.58 -1.65 -6.59
N GLU A 83 -11.81 -2.96 -6.60
CA GLU A 83 -13.05 -3.58 -7.10
C GLU A 83 -14.28 -3.27 -6.20
N ALA A 84 -14.06 -2.85 -4.96
CA ALA A 84 -15.12 -2.52 -4.01
C ALA A 84 -15.52 -1.03 -4.00
N ARG A 85 -14.87 -0.19 -4.81
CA ARG A 85 -15.21 1.22 -5.02
C ARG A 85 -16.28 1.39 -6.09
#